data_AF-A0A9E6JMP9-F1
#
_entry.id   AF-A0A9E6JMP9-F1
#
_cell.length_a   1.000
_cell.length_b   1.000
_cell.length_c   1.000
_cell.angle_alpha   90.00
_cell.angle_beta   90.00
_cell.angle_gamma   90.00
#
_symmetry.space_group_name_H-M   'P 1'
#
loop_
_entity.id
_entity.type
_entity.pdbx_description
1 polymer ?
#
loop_
_entity_poly.entity_id
_entity_poly.type
_entity_poly.pdbx_seq_one_letter_code
_entity_poly.pdbx_strand_id
1 'polypeptide(L)'
;MEEVKALLRQVIKNQNEFAGLRDVEMANKWNDGTLVLKPSNPDLKPVEISLELFFKKVISVREKLRVLEQKINNHPKLDDVEKVELEQYITRCYGSLTTFNILFRKEEDKFHGQS
;
A
#
# COMPACT_ATOMS: atom_id res chain seq x y z
N MET A 1 4.53 29.42 -18.98
CA MET A 1 4.91 28.90 -17.63
C MET A 1 3.85 28.00 -17.02
N GLU A 2 2.55 28.35 -17.05
CA GLU A 2 1.49 27.45 -16.52
C GLU A 2 1.22 26.22 -17.40
N GLU A 3 1.28 26.36 -18.72
CA GLU A 3 1.19 25.22 -19.65
C GLU A 3 2.28 24.17 -19.41
N VAL A 4 3.52 24.62 -19.15
CA VAL A 4 4.66 23.75 -18.87
C VAL A 4 4.44 22.99 -17.55
N LYS A 5 3.90 23.63 -16.51
CA LYS A 5 3.56 22.96 -15.24
C LYS A 5 2.41 21.96 -15.40
N ALA A 6 1.40 22.29 -16.21
CA ALA A 6 0.29 21.39 -16.48
C ALA A 6 0.75 20.11 -17.20
N LEU A 7 1.60 20.27 -18.22
CA LEU A 7 2.28 19.16 -18.91
C LEU A 7 3.14 18.33 -17.96
N LEU A 8 3.94 18.97 -17.10
CA LEU A 8 4.78 18.26 -16.13
C LEU A 8 3.94 17.43 -15.15
N ARG A 9 2.85 18.00 -14.64
CA ARG A 9 1.89 17.27 -13.77
C ARG A 9 1.27 16.10 -14.49
N GLN A 10 0.91 16.26 -15.76
CA GLN A 10 0.29 15.21 -16.56
C GLN A 10 1.29 14.07 -16.85
N VAL A 11 2.55 14.39 -17.17
CA VAL A 11 3.61 13.38 -17.36
C VAL A 11 3.90 12.63 -16.07
N ILE A 12 4.01 13.33 -14.93
CA ILE A 12 4.22 12.70 -13.62
C ILE A 12 3.02 11.82 -13.26
N LYS A 13 1.78 12.30 -13.47
CA LYS A 13 0.57 11.53 -13.21
C LYS A 13 0.48 10.29 -14.09
N ASN A 14 0.82 10.39 -15.37
CA ASN A 14 0.84 9.26 -16.30
C ASN A 14 1.94 8.25 -15.95
N GLN A 15 3.15 8.70 -15.58
CA GLN A 15 4.21 7.83 -15.08
C GLN A 15 3.80 7.15 -13.77
N ASN A 16 3.16 7.89 -12.88
CA ASN A 16 2.65 7.37 -11.61
C ASN A 16 1.53 6.35 -11.83
N GLU A 17 0.61 6.58 -12.77
CA GLU A 17 -0.42 5.61 -13.16
C GLU A 17 0.20 4.34 -13.77
N PHE A 18 1.19 4.49 -14.65
CA PHE A 18 1.91 3.35 -15.26
C PHE A 18 2.78 2.60 -14.23
N ALA A 19 3.30 3.30 -13.23
CA ALA A 19 4.04 2.75 -12.10
C ALA A 19 3.14 2.34 -10.93
N GLY A 20 1.81 2.44 -11.01
CA GLY A 20 0.88 2.12 -9.91
C GLY A 20 0.94 3.04 -8.68
N LEU A 21 1.70 4.13 -8.76
CA LEU A 21 1.80 5.21 -7.77
C LEU A 21 0.56 6.11 -7.81
N ARG A 22 -0.63 5.57 -7.57
CA ARG A 22 -1.82 6.40 -7.35
C ARG A 22 -1.62 7.22 -6.07
N ASP A 23 -2.09 8.47 -6.06
CA ASP A 23 -2.22 9.23 -4.81
C ASP A 23 -3.27 8.54 -3.93
N VAL A 24 -2.78 7.72 -3.00
CA VAL A 24 -3.62 7.02 -2.03
C VAL A 24 -3.88 7.93 -0.85
N GLU A 25 -5.15 8.18 -0.58
CA GLU A 25 -5.58 9.07 0.49
C GLU A 25 -6.04 8.31 1.73
N MET A 26 -5.65 8.83 2.90
CA MET A 26 -6.15 8.34 4.20
C MET A 26 -7.58 8.83 4.42
N ALA A 27 -8.42 8.02 5.04
CA ALA A 27 -9.78 8.44 5.39
C ALA A 27 -9.72 9.62 6.37
N ASN A 28 -10.46 10.69 6.08
CA ASN A 28 -10.39 11.98 6.78
C ASN A 28 -10.52 11.88 8.31
N LYS A 29 -11.25 10.88 8.83
CA LYS A 29 -11.43 10.64 10.27
C LYS A 29 -10.14 10.29 11.03
N TRP A 30 -9.07 9.97 10.30
CA TRP A 30 -7.76 9.63 10.86
C TRP A 30 -6.71 10.72 10.69
N ASN A 31 -7.06 11.85 10.06
CA ASN A 31 -6.14 12.97 9.86
C ASN A 31 -5.67 13.52 11.22
N ASP A 32 -4.38 13.82 11.32
CA ASP A 32 -3.70 14.28 12.53
C ASP A 32 -3.78 13.30 13.71
N GLY A 33 -4.18 12.04 13.44
CA GLY A 33 -4.31 11.02 14.47
C GLY A 33 -2.97 10.36 14.82
N THR A 34 -2.94 9.70 15.98
CA THR A 34 -1.75 9.02 16.51
C THR A 34 -2.03 7.56 16.79
N LEU A 35 -1.18 6.67 16.27
CA LEU A 35 -1.10 5.28 16.68
C LEU A 35 -0.29 5.20 17.98
N VAL A 36 -0.89 4.65 19.03
CA VAL A 36 -0.25 4.47 20.34
C VAL A 36 0.02 2.97 20.55
N LEU A 37 1.29 2.59 20.57
CA LEU A 37 1.72 1.25 20.96
C LEU A 37 1.94 1.23 22.47
N LYS A 38 1.02 0.58 23.18
CA LYS A 38 1.05 0.47 24.63
C LYS A 38 1.75 -0.83 25.06
N PRO A 39 2.87 -0.76 25.79
CA PRO A 39 3.49 -1.94 26.37
C PRO A 39 2.58 -2.61 27.40
N SER A 40 2.69 -3.92 27.55
CA SER A 40 2.01 -4.66 28.63
C SER A 40 2.59 -4.31 30.01
N ASN A 41 3.87 -3.93 30.08
CA ASN A 41 4.50 -3.42 31.29
C ASN A 41 4.12 -1.94 31.53
N PRO A 42 3.43 -1.61 32.64
CA PRO A 42 2.99 -0.24 32.94
C PRO A 42 4.12 0.74 33.22
N ASP A 43 5.34 0.28 33.55
CA ASP A 43 6.49 1.14 33.82
C ASP A 43 7.15 1.67 32.52
N LEU A 44 6.79 1.10 31.36
CA LEU A 44 7.33 1.49 30.07
C LEU A 44 6.45 2.54 29.41
N LYS A 45 7.10 3.56 28.81
CA LYS A 45 6.40 4.61 28.07
C LYS A 45 5.79 4.06 26.77
N PRO A 46 4.56 4.46 26.42
CA PRO A 46 4.00 4.18 25.11
C PRO A 46 4.84 4.78 23.98
N VAL A 47 4.85 4.10 22.84
CA VAL A 47 5.42 4.63 21.60
C VAL A 47 4.31 5.25 20.77
N GLU A 48 4.49 6.51 20.40
CA GLU A 48 3.55 7.26 19.57
C GLU A 48 4.07 7.40 18.15
N ILE A 49 3.20 7.15 17.18
CA ILE A 49 3.50 7.22 15.75
C ILE A 49 2.35 7.96 15.07
N SER A 50 2.63 8.98 14.26
CA SER A 50 1.59 9.64 13.46
C SER A 50 0.92 8.62 12.52
N LEU A 51 -0.41 8.69 12.40
CA LEU A 51 -1.17 7.83 11.50
C LEU A 51 -0.81 8.07 10.03
N GLU A 52 -0.43 9.28 9.64
CA GLU A 52 0.08 9.57 8.30
C GLU A 52 1.37 8.80 8.01
N LEU A 53 2.30 8.77 8.97
CA LEU A 53 3.54 8.02 8.83
C LEU A 53 3.26 6.51 8.75
N PHE A 54 2.39 6.01 9.63
CA PHE A 54 1.98 4.61 9.61
C PHE A 54 1.31 4.22 8.29
N PHE A 55 0.37 5.03 7.82
CA PHE A 55 -0.35 4.82 6.57
C PHE A 55 0.58 4.82 5.36
N LYS A 56 1.57 5.73 5.30
CA LYS A 56 2.62 5.69 4.28
C LYS A 56 3.39 4.36 4.28
N LYS A 57 3.65 3.76 5.45
CA LYS A 57 4.29 2.43 5.53
C LYS A 57 3.37 1.34 5.01
N VAL A 58 2.07 1.37 5.34
CA VAL A 58 1.06 0.43 4.83
C VAL A 58 0.98 0.49 3.29
N ILE A 59 0.86 1.68 2.71
CA ILE A 59 0.87 1.87 1.25
C ILE A 59 2.18 1.36 0.63
N SER A 60 3.32 1.62 1.28
CA SER A 60 4.62 1.15 0.81
C SER A 60 4.76 -0.37 0.80
N VAL A 61 4.03 -1.10 1.66
CA VAL A 61 3.96 -2.57 1.60
C VAL A 61 3.09 -3.02 0.42
N ARG A 62 1.92 -2.40 0.24
CA ARG A 62 1.03 -2.65 -0.91
C ARG A 62 1.79 -2.56 -2.23
N GLU A 63 2.59 -1.51 -2.35
CA GLU A 63 3.37 -1.22 -3.55
C GLU A 63 4.48 -2.25 -3.80
N LYS A 64 5.18 -2.70 -2.75
CA LYS A 64 6.18 -3.77 -2.89
C LYS A 64 5.55 -5.10 -3.32
N LEU A 65 4.37 -5.44 -2.79
CA LEU A 65 3.64 -6.66 -3.19
C LEU A 65 3.20 -6.58 -4.65
N ARG A 66 2.70 -5.42 -5.10
CA ARG A 66 2.30 -5.19 -6.50
C ARG A 66 3.47 -5.36 -7.47
N VAL A 67 4.63 -4.80 -7.11
CA VAL A 67 5.86 -4.95 -7.90
C VAL A 67 6.36 -6.41 -7.89
N LEU A 68 6.22 -7.10 -6.75
CA LEU A 68 6.60 -8.51 -6.64
C LEU A 68 5.73 -9.39 -7.55
N GLU A 69 4.41 -9.19 -7.54
CA GLU A 69 3.47 -9.87 -8.43
C GLU A 69 3.85 -9.68 -9.90
N GLN A 70 4.07 -8.43 -10.34
CA GLN A 70 4.50 -8.16 -11.71
C GLN A 70 5.80 -8.87 -12.08
N LYS A 71 6.77 -8.94 -11.16
CA LYS A 71 8.04 -9.63 -11.41
C LYS A 71 7.83 -11.13 -11.59
N ILE A 72 6.91 -11.73 -10.84
CA ILE A 72 6.58 -13.16 -10.92
C ILE A 72 5.88 -13.47 -12.25
N ASN A 73 4.89 -12.67 -12.62
CA ASN A 73 4.11 -12.88 -13.85
C ASN A 73 5.01 -12.79 -15.10
N ASN A 74 5.98 -11.86 -15.07
CA ASN A 74 6.95 -11.65 -16.14
C ASN A 74 8.24 -12.48 -15.98
N HIS A 75 8.32 -13.40 -15.02
CA HIS A 75 9.55 -14.15 -14.78
C HIS A 75 9.80 -15.17 -15.92
N PRO A 76 10.98 -15.17 -16.57
CA PRO A 76 11.22 -15.96 -17.78
C PRO A 76 11.44 -17.45 -17.53
N LYS A 77 11.67 -17.85 -16.27
CA LYS A 77 12.01 -19.24 -15.89
C LYS A 77 10.96 -19.93 -15.04
N LEU A 78 9.92 -19.22 -14.58
CA LEU A 78 8.85 -19.85 -13.83
C LEU A 78 7.85 -20.45 -14.81
N ASP A 79 7.42 -21.68 -14.57
CA ASP A 79 6.30 -22.25 -15.28
C ASP A 79 4.96 -21.68 -14.78
N ASP A 80 3.87 -22.01 -15.48
CA ASP A 80 2.55 -21.46 -15.15
C ASP A 80 2.03 -21.96 -13.79
N VAL A 81 2.43 -23.15 -13.36
CA VAL A 81 1.99 -23.72 -12.07
C VAL A 81 2.69 -22.98 -10.92
N GLU A 82 4.01 -22.81 -11.02
CA GLU A 82 4.81 -22.06 -10.04
C GLU A 82 4.32 -20.60 -9.92
N LYS A 83 3.99 -19.96 -11.06
CA LYS A 83 3.43 -18.60 -11.05
C LYS A 83 2.12 -18.54 -10.29
N VAL A 84 1.18 -19.44 -10.58
CA VAL A 84 -0.12 -19.48 -9.91
C VAL A 84 0.03 -19.72 -8.40
N GLU A 85 0.93 -20.61 -7.98
CA GLU A 85 1.18 -20.84 -6.54
C GLU A 85 1.69 -19.59 -5.82
N LEU A 86 2.61 -18.85 -6.45
CA LEU A 86 3.15 -17.62 -5.90
C LEU A 86 2.14 -16.46 -5.91
N GLU A 87 1.37 -16.32 -6.98
CA GLU A 87 0.25 -15.36 -7.07
C GLU A 87 -0.79 -15.60 -5.97
N GLN A 88 -1.12 -16.87 -5.70
CA GLN A 88 -2.00 -17.23 -4.58
C GLN A 88 -1.40 -16.87 -3.22
N TYR A 89 -0.08 -17.06 -3.04
CA TYR A 89 0.59 -16.63 -1.81
C TYR A 89 0.52 -15.11 -1.63
N ILE A 90 0.77 -14.34 -2.69
CA ILE A 90 0.62 -12.87 -2.69
C ILE A 90 -0.81 -12.46 -2.36
N THR A 91 -1.81 -13.17 -2.91
CA THR A 91 -3.23 -12.94 -2.59
C THR A 91 -3.52 -13.13 -1.10
N ARG A 92 -2.91 -14.12 -0.44
CA ARG A 92 -3.00 -14.31 1.02
C ARG A 92 -2.26 -13.24 1.81
N CYS A 93 -1.13 -12.74 1.30
CA CYS A 93 -0.46 -11.58 1.89
C CYS A 93 -1.37 -10.35 1.87
N TYR A 94 -2.08 -10.10 0.77
CA TYR A 94 -3.08 -9.03 0.71
C TYR A 94 -4.24 -9.25 1.69
N GLY A 95 -4.74 -10.49 1.83
CA GLY A 95 -5.76 -10.86 2.82
C GLY A 95 -5.36 -10.51 4.25
N SER A 96 -4.09 -10.77 4.61
CA SER A 96 -3.52 -10.46 5.94
C SER A 96 -3.46 -8.96 6.25
N LEU A 97 -3.48 -8.10 5.22
CA LEU A 97 -3.42 -6.65 5.35
C LEU A 97 -4.81 -5.98 5.39
N THR A 98 -5.89 -6.74 5.19
CA THR A 98 -7.28 -6.21 5.15
C THR A 98 -7.70 -5.51 6.45
N THR A 99 -7.10 -5.84 7.60
CA THR A 99 -7.29 -5.12 8.88
C THR A 99 -7.02 -3.61 8.74
N PHE A 100 -6.11 -3.20 7.87
CA PHE A 100 -5.77 -1.79 7.65
C PHE A 100 -6.70 -1.06 6.67
N ASN A 101 -7.71 -1.74 6.09
CA ASN A 101 -8.65 -1.14 5.14
C ASN A 101 -9.43 0.04 5.73
N ILE A 102 -9.57 0.11 7.06
CA ILE A 102 -10.20 1.23 7.76
C ILE A 102 -9.48 2.57 7.55
N LEU A 103 -8.20 2.54 7.15
CA LEU A 103 -7.38 3.73 6.94
C LEU A 103 -7.57 4.33 5.54
N PHE A 104 -8.10 3.58 4.57
CA PHE A 104 -8.22 4.04 3.19
C PHE A 104 -9.48 4.87 2.97
N ARG A 105 -9.36 5.98 2.23
CA ARG A 105 -10.50 6.83 1.86
C ARG A 105 -11.37 6.20 0.77
N LYS A 106 -10.76 5.62 -0.25
CA LYS A 106 -11.42 5.07 -1.43
C LYS A 106 -11.46 3.54 -1.38
N GLU A 107 -12.54 2.95 -1.88
CA GLU A 107 -12.71 1.50 -1.93
C GLU A 107 -11.68 0.84 -2.85
N GLU A 108 -11.42 1.45 -4.01
CA GLU A 108 -10.45 0.98 -5.01
C GLU A 108 -9.01 0.87 -4.52
N ASP A 109 -8.68 1.54 -3.42
CA ASP A 109 -7.34 1.52 -2.82
C ASP A 109 -7.18 0.48 -1.71
N LYS A 110 -8.28 -0.13 -1.26
CA LYS A 110 -8.25 -1.12 -0.19
C LYS A 110 -7.57 -2.41 -0.63
N PHE A 111 -7.05 -3.12 0.37
CA PHE A 111 -6.56 -4.47 0.18
C PHE A 111 -7.73 -5.42 -0.08
N HIS A 112 -7.55 -6.27 -1.08
CA HIS A 112 -8.48 -7.35 -1.44
C HIS A 112 -7.67 -8.65 -1.51
N GLY A 113 -8.15 -9.69 -0.83
CA GLY A 113 -7.46 -10.98 -0.75
C GLY A 113 -8.26 -11.99 0.05
N GLN A 114 -7.71 -13.18 0.20
CA GLN A 114 -8.29 -14.27 0.99
C GLN A 114 -7.46 -14.47 2.26
N SER A 115 -8.12 -14.65 3.39
CA SER A 115 -7.50 -14.92 4.70
C SER A 115 -7.77 -16.34 5.14
#